data_AF-A0A9E3FUT3-F1
#
_entry.id   AF-A0A9E3FUT3-F1
#
_cell.length_a   1.000
_cell.length_b   1.000
_cell.length_c   1.000
_cell.angle_alpha   90.00
_cell.angle_beta   90.00
_cell.angle_gamma   90.00
#
_symmetry.space_group_name_H-M   'P 1'
#
loop_
_entity.id
_entity.type
_entity.pdbx_description
1 polymer ?
#
loop_
_entity_poly.entity_id
_entity_poly.type
_entity_poly.pdbx_seq_one_letter_code
_entity_poly.pdbx_strand_id
1 'polypeptide(L)' 'DVRFEAVGDETRVTVEHRGWDEIPRDHVARHGFELMLFQRRVAEHWRVLLAAFEARARRDDA' A
#
# COMPACT_ATOMS: atom_id res chain seq x y z
N ASP A 1 -1.96 -5.55 -7.43
CA ASP A 1 -2.38 -4.79 -8.60
C ASP A 1 -2.24 -3.30 -8.31
N VAL A 2 -1.90 -2.51 -9.32
CA VAL A 2 -1.77 -1.06 -9.22
C VAL A 2 -2.53 -0.44 -10.38
N ARG A 3 -3.53 0.40 -10.05
CA ARG A 3 -4.43 1.02 -11.03
C ARG A 3 -4.31 2.53 -10.98
N PHE A 4 -4.35 3.14 -12.16
CA PHE A 4 -4.34 4.58 -12.36
C PHE A 4 -5.60 4.95 -13.11
N GLU A 5 -6.41 5.83 -12.53
CA GLU A 5 -7.71 6.21 -13.06
C GLU A 5 -7.78 7.74 -13.13
N ALA A 6 -8.13 8.28 -14.29
CA ALA A 6 -8.35 9.72 -14.43
C ALA A 6 -9.60 10.14 -13.63
N VAL A 7 -9.48 11.21 -12.84
CA VAL A 7 -10.57 11.80 -12.06
C VAL A 7 -10.51 13.32 -12.23
N GLY A 8 -11.25 13.83 -13.21
CA GLY A 8 -11.10 15.23 -13.62
C GLY A 8 -9.69 15.49 -14.14
N ASP A 9 -9.03 16.52 -13.61
CA ASP A 9 -7.64 16.85 -13.90
C ASP A 9 -6.62 16.11 -13.00
N GLU A 10 -7.10 15.24 -12.11
CA GLU A 10 -6.26 14.45 -11.20
C GLU A 10 -6.15 12.98 -11.64
N THR A 11 -5.19 12.26 -11.04
CA THR A 11 -5.08 10.80 -11.17
C THR A 11 -5.33 10.14 -9.82
N ARG A 12 -6.35 9.27 -9.74
CA ARG A 12 -6.53 8.37 -8.61
C ARG A 12 -5.63 7.16 -8.78
N VAL A 13 -4.81 6.90 -7.78
CA VAL A 13 -3.96 5.71 -7.71
C VAL A 13 -4.53 4.75 -6.68
N THR A 14 -4.82 3.52 -7.10
CA THR A 14 -5.27 2.44 -6.21
C THR A 14 -4.24 1.33 -6.18
N VAL A 15 -3.83 0.90 -4.98
CA VAL A 15 -2.96 -0.26 -4.78
C VAL A 15 -3.75 -1.34 -4.06
N GLU A 16 -3.79 -2.54 -4.64
CA GLU A 16 -4.37 -3.71 -4.01
C GLU A 16 -3.33 -4.82 -3.88
N HIS A 17 -3.02 -5.19 -2.64
CA HIS A 17 -2.10 -6.27 -2.32
C HIS A 17 -2.87 -7.37 -1.58
N ARG A 18 -3.03 -8.53 -2.24
CA ARG A 18 -3.78 -9.70 -1.74
C ARG A 18 -2.85 -10.78 -1.21
N GLY A 19 -3.39 -11.73 -0.44
CA GLY A 19 -2.66 -12.92 0.03
C GLY A 19 -1.94 -12.76 1.37
N TRP A 20 -2.10 -11.62 2.06
CA TRP A 20 -1.49 -11.41 3.39
C TRP A 20 -2.01 -12.39 4.45
N ASP A 21 -3.25 -12.81 4.31
CA ASP A 21 -3.92 -13.81 5.13
C ASP A 21 -3.43 -15.24 4.90
N GLU A 22 -2.94 -15.53 3.69
CA GLU A 22 -2.40 -16.84 3.32
C GLU A 22 -0.99 -17.11 3.86
N ILE A 23 -0.26 -16.06 4.27
CA ILE A 23 1.08 -16.23 4.86
C ILE A 23 0.97 -17.01 6.17
N PRO A 24 1.70 -18.11 6.41
CA PRO A 24 1.63 -18.83 7.69
C PRO A 24 2.02 -17.96 8.89
N ARG A 25 1.44 -18.23 10.07
CA ARG A 25 1.72 -17.47 11.31
C ARG A 25 3.21 -17.43 11.64
N ASP A 26 3.90 -18.56 11.49
CA ASP A 26 5.31 -18.72 11.83
C ASP A 26 6.26 -18.26 10.71
N HIS A 27 5.72 -17.73 9.60
CA HIS A 27 6.53 -17.23 8.50
C HIS A 27 7.16 -15.88 8.86
N VAL A 28 8.45 -15.71 8.56
CA VAL A 28 9.25 -14.52 8.93
C VAL A 28 8.67 -13.20 8.42
N ALA A 29 7.96 -13.21 7.29
CA ALA A 29 7.29 -12.03 6.75
C ALA A 29 6.22 -11.43 7.70
N ARG A 30 5.63 -12.25 8.57
CA ARG A 30 4.68 -11.76 9.60
C ARG A 30 5.38 -11.12 10.78
N HIS A 31 6.69 -11.29 10.95
CA HIS A 31 7.44 -10.80 12.12
C HIS A 31 6.81 -11.21 13.47
N GLY A 32 6.18 -12.38 13.53
CA GLY A 32 5.49 -12.88 14.72
C GLY A 32 4.16 -12.17 15.06
N PHE A 33 3.66 -11.27 14.21
CA PHE A 33 2.38 -10.60 14.46
C PHE A 33 1.17 -11.49 14.17
N GLU A 34 0.13 -11.30 14.98
CA GLU A 34 -1.22 -11.81 14.68
C GLU A 34 -1.74 -11.22 13.37
N LEU A 35 -2.58 -11.99 12.66
CA LEU A 35 -3.03 -11.67 11.29
C LEU A 35 -3.58 -10.23 11.18
N MET A 36 -4.48 -9.83 12.08
CA MET A 36 -5.08 -8.50 12.03
C MET A 36 -4.07 -7.37 12.28
N LEU A 37 -3.10 -7.59 13.17
CA LEU A 37 -2.04 -6.60 13.44
C LEU A 37 -1.06 -6.51 12.26
N PHE A 38 -0.71 -7.65 11.67
CA PHE A 38 0.12 -7.75 10.48
C PHE A 38 -0.51 -6.99 9.30
N GLN A 39 -1.78 -7.29 8.98
CA GLN A 39 -2.50 -6.63 7.89
C GLN A 39 -2.62 -5.13 8.11
N ARG A 40 -2.92 -4.68 9.33
CA ARG A 40 -2.96 -3.25 9.65
C ARG A 40 -1.61 -2.58 9.42
N ARG A 41 -0.52 -3.20 9.87
CA ARG A 41 0.84 -2.64 9.70
C ARG A 41 1.21 -2.51 8.22
N VAL A 42 0.88 -3.51 7.41
CA VAL A 42 1.14 -3.45 5.97
C VAL A 42 0.25 -2.40 5.29
N ALA A 43 -1.00 -2.24 5.70
CA ALA A 43 -1.86 -1.16 5.20
C ALA A 43 -1.27 0.22 5.51
N GLU A 44 -0.82 0.45 6.75
CA GLU A 44 -0.16 1.71 7.12
C GLU A 44 1.14 1.95 6.32
N HIS A 45 1.91 0.89 6.06
CA HIS A 45 3.10 1.00 5.21
C HIS A 45 2.75 1.48 3.79
N TRP A 46 1.71 0.90 3.17
CA TRP A 46 1.24 1.36 1.86
C TRP A 46 0.75 2.80 1.85
N ARG A 47 0.08 3.26 2.93
CA ARG A 47 -0.36 4.66 3.05
C ARG A 47 0.84 5.62 3.03
N VAL A 48 1.91 5.30 3.75
CA VAL A 48 3.14 6.12 3.76
C VAL A 48 3.77 6.16 2.36
N LEU A 49 3.84 5.01 1.67
CA LEU A 49 4.40 4.95 0.32
C LEU A 49 3.58 5.77 -0.69
N LEU A 50 2.24 5.71 -0.60
CA LEU A 50 1.36 6.50 -1.48
C LEU A 50 1.48 8.01 -1.23
N ALA A 51 1.60 8.43 0.03
CA ALA A 51 1.84 9.85 0.35
C ALA A 51 3.20 10.34 -0.18
N ALA A 52 4.25 9.51 -0.06
CA ALA A 52 5.57 9.83 -0.62
C ALA A 52 5.56 9.88 -2.15
N PHE A 53 4.82 8.97 -2.79
CA PHE A 53 4.61 8.94 -4.23
C PHE A 53 3.88 10.20 -4.72
N GLU A 54 2.77 10.58 -4.07
CA GLU A 54 2.05 11.82 -4.38
C GLU A 54 2.97 13.05 -4.28
N ALA A 55 3.75 13.15 -3.19
CA ALA A 55 4.68 14.25 -3.00
C ALA A 55 5.77 14.28 -4.07
N ARG A 56 6.19 13.13 -4.61
CA ARG A 56 7.14 13.06 -5.73
C ARG A 56 6.49 13.43 -7.06
N ALA A 57 5.31 12.88 -7.37
CA ALA A 57 4.59 13.17 -8.60
C ALA A 57 4.35 14.69 -8.74
N ARG A 58 3.85 15.34 -7.68
CA ARG A 58 3.64 16.80 -7.67
C ARG A 58 4.91 17.63 -7.88
N ARG A 59 6.09 17.11 -7.50
CA ARG A 59 7.36 17.80 -7.77
C ARG A 59 7.80 17.66 -9.23
N ASP A 60 7.41 16.58 -9.88
CA ASP A 60 7.80 16.32 -11.27
C ASP A 60 6.88 17.07 -12.25
N ASP A 61 5.67 17.46 -11.81
CA ASP A 61 4.72 18.29 -12.56
C ASP A 61 4.99 19.82 -12.50
N ALA A 62 5.84 20.27 -11.57
CA ALA A 62 6.13 21.69 -11.28
C ALA A 62 7.39 22.20 -12.00
#